data_AF-A0A8C5J7T8-F1
#
_entry.id   AF-A0A8C5J7T8-F1
#
_cell.length_a   1.000
_cell.length_b   1.000
_cell.length_c   1.000
_cell.angle_alpha   90.00
_cell.angle_beta   90.00
_cell.angle_gamma   90.00
#
_symmetry.space_group_name_H-M   'P 1'
#
loop_
_entity.id
_entity.type
_entity.pdbx_description
1 polymer ?
#
loop_
_entity_poly.entity_id
_entity_poly.type
_entity_poly.pdbx_seq_one_letter_code
_entity_poly.pdbx_strand_id
1 'polypeptide(L)'
;MPWSVRWVGGCGAQSQKQCKKSSFAFYQAVRDLLPVWFLEDMRTMEVFHWEDGGKSALAVPSQSFSCCQSAPHLAMAVRYNRVRVLFRILKAIQTLPPADRAAHLDRQGCSRVEGGKTALHMACELVRPECLLLLLGHGAAPCLRDSAGNTPLDTLLQQISHMPAANMRAKLLCLDCLFFFVPQDLEFAMKQQLLDNRRQWQDLLGESRFQCLVGLAPPSLFVGAMRVLIRTIAPEHFPEALDNLPLPHFLKPLDLKLES
;
A
#
# COMPACT_ATOMS: atom_id res chain seq x y z
N MET A 1 -16.46 0.71 39.77
CA MET A 1 -15.29 0.67 38.88
C MET A 1 -14.47 -0.56 39.26
N PRO A 2 -14.23 -1.55 38.38
CA PRO A 2 -13.48 -2.70 38.84
C PRO A 2 -12.44 -3.20 37.84
N TRP A 3 -11.22 -2.63 37.82
CA TRP A 3 -10.03 -3.41 37.45
C TRP A 3 -8.81 -2.98 38.28
N SER A 4 -8.80 -3.34 39.57
CA SER A 4 -7.54 -3.47 40.32
C SER A 4 -7.05 -4.89 40.15
N VAL A 5 -5.95 -5.10 39.45
CA VAL A 5 -5.24 -6.39 39.44
C VAL A 5 -3.79 -6.16 39.85
N ARG A 6 -3.42 -6.91 40.89
CA ARG A 6 -2.15 -6.90 41.61
C ARG A 6 -1.06 -7.58 40.78
N TRP A 7 0.11 -6.95 40.73
CA TRP A 7 1.30 -7.38 39.99
C TRP A 7 2.00 -8.55 40.70
N VAL A 8 2.25 -9.65 39.98
CA VAL A 8 3.25 -10.67 40.35
C VAL A 8 3.95 -11.13 39.09
N GLY A 9 5.27 -10.95 39.06
CA GLY A 9 6.14 -11.11 37.89
C GLY A 9 6.30 -12.55 37.38
N GLY A 10 6.33 -12.68 36.06
CA GLY A 10 6.74 -13.87 35.30
C GLY A 10 7.21 -13.48 33.89
N CYS A 11 8.52 -13.24 33.73
CA CYS A 11 9.14 -12.68 32.53
C CYS A 11 9.18 -13.68 31.36
N GLY A 12 8.29 -13.54 30.38
CA GLY A 12 8.40 -14.21 29.08
C GLY A 12 7.05 -14.53 28.45
N ALA A 13 6.31 -15.49 29.03
CA ALA A 13 5.04 -15.94 28.48
C ALA A 13 3.87 -14.96 28.70
N GLN A 14 3.92 -14.15 29.78
CA GLN A 14 2.91 -13.12 30.05
C GLN A 14 3.05 -11.93 29.08
N SER A 15 4.28 -11.47 28.83
CA SER A 15 4.54 -10.38 27.88
C SER A 15 4.02 -10.70 26.47
N GLN A 16 4.25 -11.94 25.99
CA GLN A 16 3.76 -12.36 24.67
C GLN A 16 2.23 -12.48 24.61
N LYS A 17 1.56 -12.95 25.68
CA LYS A 17 0.09 -13.00 25.75
C LYS A 17 -0.53 -11.60 25.86
N GLN A 18 0.16 -10.68 26.51
CA GLN A 18 -0.27 -9.30 26.71
C GLN A 18 -0.12 -8.49 25.41
N CYS A 19 0.99 -8.68 24.68
CA CYS A 19 1.21 -8.11 23.35
C CYS A 19 0.14 -8.58 22.35
N LYS A 20 -0.25 -9.87 22.38
CA LYS A 20 -1.32 -10.39 21.51
C LYS A 20 -2.68 -9.75 21.78
N LYS A 21 -3.01 -9.47 23.04
CA LYS A 21 -4.26 -8.81 23.44
C LYS A 21 -4.28 -7.32 23.06
N SER A 22 -3.16 -6.61 23.22
CA SER A 22 -3.06 -5.21 22.84
C SER A 22 -3.09 -5.03 21.31
N SER A 23 -2.42 -5.90 20.54
CA SER A 23 -2.52 -5.92 19.08
C SER A 23 -3.97 -6.14 18.63
N PHE A 24 -4.67 -7.13 19.20
CA PHE A 24 -6.07 -7.43 18.86
C PHE A 24 -7.00 -6.25 19.20
N ALA A 25 -6.82 -5.63 20.37
CA ALA A 25 -7.61 -4.46 20.76
C ALA A 25 -7.36 -3.27 19.82
N PHE A 26 -6.11 -3.04 19.39
CA PHE A 26 -5.78 -2.00 18.42
C PHE A 26 -6.42 -2.27 17.05
N TYR A 27 -6.36 -3.52 16.57
CA TYR A 27 -7.06 -3.93 15.35
C TYR A 27 -8.56 -3.67 15.42
N GLN A 28 -9.19 -4.01 16.55
CA GLN A 28 -10.60 -3.77 16.78
C GLN A 28 -10.91 -2.27 16.81
N ALA A 29 -10.10 -1.46 17.49
CA ALA A 29 -10.25 -0.01 17.56
C ALA A 29 -10.12 0.67 16.19
N VAL A 30 -9.18 0.21 15.36
CA VAL A 30 -8.99 0.71 13.99
C VAL A 30 -10.16 0.31 13.08
N ARG A 31 -10.63 -0.94 13.18
CA ARG A 31 -11.80 -1.45 12.45
C ARG A 31 -13.07 -0.70 12.82
N ASP A 32 -13.24 -0.40 14.10
CA ASP A 32 -14.46 0.21 14.66
C ASP A 32 -14.40 1.75 14.61
N LEU A 33 -13.42 2.32 13.88
CA LEU A 33 -13.23 3.77 13.67
C LEU A 33 -13.19 4.59 14.97
N LEU A 34 -12.59 4.02 16.02
CA LEU A 34 -12.51 4.72 17.30
C LEU A 34 -11.70 6.02 17.19
N PRO A 35 -12.00 7.02 18.04
CA PRO A 35 -11.39 8.35 17.97
C PRO A 35 -9.86 8.32 18.05
N VAL A 36 -9.22 9.28 17.38
CA VAL A 36 -7.75 9.38 17.28
C VAL A 36 -7.07 9.42 18.66
N TRP A 37 -7.67 10.11 19.63
CA TRP A 37 -7.14 10.15 21.01
C TRP A 37 -7.14 8.77 21.69
N PHE A 38 -8.13 7.91 21.39
CA PHE A 38 -8.21 6.56 21.94
C PHE A 38 -7.14 5.65 21.32
N LEU A 39 -6.88 5.82 20.02
CA LEU A 39 -5.80 5.12 19.33
C LEU A 39 -4.41 5.58 19.80
N GLU A 40 -4.26 6.86 20.12
CA GLU A 40 -3.03 7.42 20.70
C GLU A 40 -2.81 6.94 22.14
N ASP A 41 -3.86 6.88 22.95
CA ASP A 41 -3.81 6.34 24.33
C ASP A 41 -3.43 4.85 24.32
N MET A 42 -4.00 4.07 23.40
CA MET A 42 -3.61 2.69 23.17
C MET A 42 -2.17 2.55 22.68
N ARG A 43 -1.66 3.52 21.90
CA ARG A 43 -0.26 3.57 21.44
C ARG A 43 0.71 3.87 22.57
N THR A 44 0.30 4.64 23.58
CA THR A 44 1.14 5.05 24.71
C THR A 44 1.10 4.09 25.91
N MET A 45 0.20 3.10 25.91
CA MET A 45 0.24 2.02 26.91
C MET A 45 1.56 1.22 26.78
N GLU A 46 2.21 0.92 27.92
CA GLU A 46 3.52 0.24 28.08
C GLU A 46 3.67 -1.14 27.37
N VAL A 47 2.67 -1.58 26.59
CA VAL A 47 2.65 -2.82 25.81
C VAL A 47 3.07 -2.60 24.34
N PHE A 48 3.16 -1.34 23.87
CA PHE A 48 3.68 -0.98 22.54
C PHE A 48 5.07 -0.35 22.62
N HIS A 49 6.01 -0.98 23.35
CA HIS A 49 7.42 -0.62 23.20
C HIS A 49 7.90 -1.01 21.79
N TRP A 50 8.00 -0.01 20.92
CA TRP A 50 8.72 -0.09 19.64
C TRP A 50 10.24 -0.19 19.82
N GLU A 51 10.73 -0.10 21.05
CA GLU A 51 12.15 -0.08 21.41
C GLU A 51 12.85 -1.44 21.19
N ASP A 52 12.13 -2.56 21.17
CA ASP A 52 12.67 -3.87 20.81
C ASP A 52 12.48 -4.19 19.31
N GLY A 53 13.15 -3.39 18.47
CA GLY A 53 13.57 -3.79 17.13
C GLY A 53 12.49 -4.09 16.08
N GLY A 54 11.27 -3.55 16.18
CA GLY A 54 10.22 -3.53 15.14
C GLY A 54 9.64 -4.88 14.67
N LYS A 55 10.38 -5.98 14.78
CA LYS A 55 10.02 -7.33 14.34
C LYS A 55 8.84 -7.90 15.12
N SER A 56 8.73 -7.57 16.41
CA SER A 56 7.61 -8.02 17.26
C SER A 56 6.28 -7.35 16.86
N ALA A 57 6.32 -6.07 16.45
CA ALA A 57 5.14 -5.33 16.02
C ALA A 57 4.58 -5.81 14.66
N LEU A 58 5.43 -6.37 13.81
CA LEU A 58 5.04 -6.98 12.53
C LEU A 58 4.66 -8.47 12.67
N ALA A 59 4.77 -9.05 13.87
CA ALA A 59 4.47 -10.45 14.11
C ALA A 59 2.97 -10.74 13.98
N VAL A 60 2.65 -11.97 13.56
CA VAL A 60 1.27 -12.41 13.38
C VAL A 60 0.57 -12.55 14.74
N PRO A 61 -0.65 -12.01 14.94
CA PRO A 61 -1.29 -11.93 16.26
C PRO A 61 -1.58 -13.28 16.94
N SER A 62 -1.77 -14.38 16.20
CA SER A 62 -1.90 -15.74 16.77
C SER A 62 -2.01 -16.83 15.71
N GLN A 63 -1.69 -18.08 16.08
CA GLN A 63 -1.88 -19.29 15.25
C GLN A 63 -3.35 -19.72 15.12
N SER A 64 -4.23 -19.22 15.98
CA SER A 64 -5.67 -19.56 16.03
C SER A 64 -6.54 -18.80 15.02
N PHE A 65 -6.00 -17.79 14.31
CA PHE A 65 -6.59 -17.23 13.09
C PHE A 65 -6.12 -18.04 11.87
N SER A 66 -6.50 -19.32 11.85
CA SER A 66 -5.92 -20.37 11.01
C SER A 66 -6.43 -20.42 9.56
N CYS A 67 -6.98 -19.33 9.00
CA CYS A 67 -7.19 -19.34 7.54
C CYS A 67 -5.90 -18.96 6.80
N CYS A 68 -5.09 -18.02 7.33
CA CYS A 68 -3.86 -17.56 6.69
C CYS A 68 -2.97 -16.82 7.71
N GLN A 69 -1.69 -17.22 7.87
CA GLN A 69 -0.69 -16.60 8.76
C GLN A 69 -0.22 -15.20 8.31
N SER A 70 -1.09 -14.44 7.64
CA SER A 70 -0.74 -13.12 7.10
C SER A 70 -1.10 -12.08 8.15
N ALA A 71 -0.10 -11.38 8.69
CA ALA A 71 -0.35 -10.15 9.44
C ALA A 71 -0.57 -9.03 8.41
N PRO A 72 -1.82 -8.62 8.11
CA PRO A 72 -2.11 -7.81 6.93
C PRO A 72 -1.96 -6.33 7.26
N HIS A 73 -0.91 -5.94 8.00
CA HIS A 73 -0.76 -4.56 8.50
C HIS A 73 -0.76 -3.54 7.37
N LEU A 74 -0.05 -3.82 6.27
CA LEU A 74 -0.03 -2.98 5.08
C LEU A 74 -1.39 -2.94 4.39
N ALA A 75 -1.95 -4.10 4.02
CA ALA A 75 -3.24 -4.18 3.34
C ALA A 75 -4.37 -3.53 4.16
N MET A 76 -4.33 -3.66 5.49
CA MET A 76 -5.33 -3.06 6.38
C MET A 76 -5.18 -1.55 6.50
N ALA A 77 -3.95 -1.05 6.62
CA ALA A 77 -3.68 0.39 6.59
C ALA A 77 -4.15 1.01 5.26
N VAL A 78 -3.89 0.31 4.15
CA VAL A 78 -4.41 0.68 2.83
C VAL A 78 -5.93 0.60 2.80
N ARG A 79 -6.58 -0.42 3.35
CA ARG A 79 -8.04 -0.64 3.34
C ARG A 79 -8.82 0.40 4.14
N TYR A 80 -8.23 0.93 5.21
CA TYR A 80 -8.84 1.99 6.04
C TYR A 80 -8.25 3.40 5.81
N ASN A 81 -7.43 3.58 4.77
CA ASN A 81 -6.87 4.85 4.32
C ASN A 81 -6.04 5.53 5.40
N ARG A 82 -5.35 4.72 6.22
CA ARG A 82 -4.51 5.19 7.32
C ARG A 82 -3.11 5.49 6.79
N VAL A 83 -3.00 6.50 5.93
CA VAL A 83 -1.74 6.86 5.22
C VAL A 83 -0.56 7.07 6.19
N ARG A 84 -0.78 7.75 7.31
CA ARG A 84 0.26 7.97 8.34
C ARG A 84 0.72 6.66 9.01
N VAL A 85 -0.22 5.74 9.26
CA VAL A 85 0.09 4.43 9.83
C VAL A 85 0.82 3.57 8.81
N LEU A 86 0.36 3.57 7.56
CA LEU A 86 1.02 2.92 6.43
C LEU A 86 2.48 3.39 6.33
N PHE A 87 2.70 4.70 6.36
CA PHE A 87 4.03 5.28 6.29
C PHE A 87 4.94 4.82 7.45
N ARG A 88 4.45 4.81 8.69
CA ARG A 88 5.19 4.28 9.84
C ARG A 88 5.54 2.80 9.67
N ILE A 89 4.61 1.98 9.18
CA ILE A 89 4.86 0.56 8.89
C ILE A 89 5.96 0.42 7.83
N LEU A 90 5.91 1.20 6.75
CA LEU A 90 6.89 1.16 5.68
C LEU A 90 8.29 1.57 6.15
N LYS A 91 8.41 2.63 6.97
CA LYS A 91 9.69 3.00 7.60
C LYS A 91 10.22 1.88 8.51
N ALA A 92 9.35 1.20 9.25
CA ALA A 92 9.75 0.05 10.07
C ALA A 92 10.24 -1.12 9.21
N ILE A 93 9.61 -1.38 8.06
CA ILE A 93 10.06 -2.42 7.12
C ILE A 93 11.45 -2.07 6.57
N GLN A 94 11.76 -0.80 6.33
CA GLN A 94 13.09 -0.40 5.85
C GLN A 94 14.22 -0.67 6.86
N THR A 95 13.93 -0.77 8.17
CA THR A 95 14.96 -1.14 9.16
C THR A 95 15.29 -2.64 9.15
N LEU A 96 14.49 -3.46 8.46
CA LEU A 96 14.74 -4.89 8.29
C LEU A 96 15.88 -5.15 7.29
N PRO A 97 16.55 -6.32 7.39
CA PRO A 97 17.49 -6.77 6.36
C PRO A 97 16.83 -6.78 4.97
N PRO A 98 17.55 -6.44 3.90
CA PRO A 98 16.99 -6.29 2.55
C PRO A 98 16.28 -7.57 2.06
N ALA A 99 16.77 -8.75 2.45
CA ALA A 99 16.15 -10.04 2.12
C ALA A 99 14.71 -10.18 2.67
N ASP A 100 14.42 -9.57 3.81
CA ASP A 100 13.12 -9.70 4.48
C ASP A 100 12.13 -8.61 4.05
N ARG A 101 12.61 -7.50 3.46
CA ARG A 101 11.77 -6.34 3.08
C ARG A 101 10.71 -6.76 2.06
N ALA A 102 11.12 -7.42 0.98
CA ALA A 102 10.23 -7.89 -0.08
C ALA A 102 9.15 -8.83 0.48
N ALA A 103 9.52 -9.75 1.36
CA ALA A 103 8.57 -10.69 1.97
C ALA A 103 7.46 -10.00 2.79
N HIS A 104 7.71 -8.78 3.31
CA HIS A 104 6.71 -8.00 4.02
C HIS A 104 5.90 -7.08 3.09
N LEU A 105 6.55 -6.43 2.11
CA LEU A 105 5.90 -5.52 1.16
C LEU A 105 4.97 -6.25 0.19
N ASP A 106 5.43 -7.40 -0.30
CA ASP A 106 4.79 -8.16 -1.37
C ASP A 106 3.89 -9.28 -0.86
N ARG A 107 3.66 -9.32 0.46
CA ARG A 107 2.85 -10.34 1.10
C ARG A 107 1.42 -10.31 0.55
N GLN A 108 1.00 -11.44 0.01
CA GLN A 108 -0.35 -11.64 -0.50
C GLN A 108 -1.34 -11.95 0.64
N GLY A 109 -2.56 -11.44 0.49
CA GLY A 109 -3.69 -11.77 1.34
C GLY A 109 -4.15 -13.22 1.15
N CYS A 110 -5.12 -13.63 1.94
CA CYS A 110 -5.70 -14.97 1.83
C CYS A 110 -6.52 -15.09 0.54
N SER A 111 -6.28 -16.12 -0.29
CA SER A 111 -7.03 -16.33 -1.54
C SER A 111 -8.55 -16.44 -1.33
N ARG A 112 -8.97 -17.00 -0.19
CA ARG A 112 -10.38 -17.20 0.17
C ARG A 112 -11.12 -15.93 0.60
N VAL A 113 -10.41 -14.92 1.09
CA VAL A 113 -11.03 -13.71 1.70
C VAL A 113 -10.75 -12.48 0.85
N GLU A 114 -9.51 -12.36 0.35
CA GLU A 114 -9.02 -11.18 -0.35
C GLU A 114 -8.55 -11.50 -1.78
N GLY A 115 -8.84 -12.70 -2.29
CA GLY A 115 -8.45 -13.10 -3.65
C GLY A 115 -6.94 -13.11 -3.87
N GLY A 116 -6.12 -13.22 -2.81
CA GLY A 116 -4.66 -13.19 -2.92
C GLY A 116 -4.08 -11.81 -3.23
N LYS A 117 -4.87 -10.75 -3.07
CA LYS A 117 -4.45 -9.37 -3.34
C LYS A 117 -3.31 -8.95 -2.42
N THR A 118 -2.36 -8.21 -2.98
CA THR A 118 -1.33 -7.47 -2.21
C THR A 118 -1.88 -6.11 -1.75
N ALA A 119 -1.13 -5.40 -0.91
CA ALA A 119 -1.46 -4.02 -0.54
C ALA A 119 -1.57 -3.09 -1.77
N LEU A 120 -0.82 -3.33 -2.85
CA LEU A 120 -0.91 -2.57 -4.10
C LEU A 120 -2.24 -2.82 -4.82
N HIS A 121 -2.70 -4.07 -4.89
CA HIS A 121 -4.02 -4.38 -5.46
C HIS A 121 -5.13 -3.67 -4.71
N MET A 122 -5.06 -3.66 -3.37
CA MET A 122 -6.03 -2.94 -2.52
C MET A 122 -5.99 -1.43 -2.78
N ALA A 123 -4.82 -0.84 -2.98
CA ALA A 123 -4.68 0.58 -3.27
C ALA A 123 -5.29 0.95 -4.63
N CYS A 124 -5.14 0.09 -5.64
CA CYS A 124 -5.76 0.23 -6.96
C CYS A 124 -7.28 0.04 -6.89
N GLU A 125 -7.75 -1.01 -6.22
CA GLU A 125 -9.17 -1.34 -6.06
C GLU A 125 -9.95 -0.22 -5.36
N LEU A 126 -9.36 0.35 -4.31
CA LEU A 126 -9.99 1.39 -3.50
C LEU A 126 -9.63 2.81 -3.98
N VAL A 127 -8.88 2.93 -5.08
CA VAL A 127 -8.45 4.20 -5.71
C VAL A 127 -7.78 5.14 -4.70
N ARG A 128 -6.66 4.70 -4.11
CA ARG A 128 -5.90 5.43 -3.08
C ARG A 128 -4.51 5.80 -3.57
N PRO A 129 -4.36 6.92 -4.31
CA PRO A 129 -3.10 7.28 -4.95
C PRO A 129 -1.97 7.52 -3.95
N GLU A 130 -2.25 8.07 -2.76
CA GLU A 130 -1.25 8.30 -1.72
C GLU A 130 -0.70 6.99 -1.18
N CYS A 131 -1.58 6.03 -0.89
CA CYS A 131 -1.18 4.70 -0.44
C CYS A 131 -0.39 3.96 -1.54
N LEU A 132 -0.87 4.05 -2.78
CA LEU A 132 -0.24 3.42 -3.94
C LEU A 132 1.18 3.96 -4.15
N LEU A 133 1.34 5.28 -4.11
CA LEU A 133 2.63 5.93 -4.27
C LEU A 133 3.61 5.53 -3.16
N LEU A 134 3.17 5.56 -1.90
CA LEU A 134 4.02 5.16 -0.77
C LEU A 134 4.49 3.70 -0.92
N LEU A 135 3.59 2.78 -1.24
CA LEU A 135 3.95 1.37 -1.43
C LEU A 135 5.00 1.20 -2.55
N LEU A 136 4.77 1.84 -3.71
CA LEU A 136 5.67 1.77 -4.86
C LEU A 136 7.04 2.42 -4.58
N GLY A 137 7.04 3.60 -3.97
CA GLY A 137 8.27 4.32 -3.60
C GLY A 137 9.10 3.59 -2.55
N HIS A 138 8.46 2.81 -1.68
CA HIS A 138 9.14 1.94 -0.71
C HIS A 138 9.56 0.57 -1.28
N GLY A 139 9.30 0.31 -2.56
CA GLY A 139 9.80 -0.87 -3.29
C GLY A 139 8.86 -2.06 -3.38
N ALA A 140 7.55 -1.88 -3.15
CA ALA A 140 6.57 -2.95 -3.40
C ALA A 140 6.53 -3.31 -4.90
N ALA A 141 6.47 -4.61 -5.23
CA ALA A 141 6.55 -5.08 -6.59
C ALA A 141 5.25 -4.78 -7.39
N PRO A 142 5.32 -3.97 -8.46
CA PRO A 142 4.12 -3.47 -9.15
C PRO A 142 3.44 -4.49 -10.06
N CYS A 143 4.08 -5.64 -10.33
CA CYS A 143 3.68 -6.61 -11.35
C CYS A 143 3.17 -7.93 -10.77
N LEU A 144 3.09 -8.06 -9.45
CA LEU A 144 2.61 -9.29 -8.81
C LEU A 144 1.17 -9.57 -9.20
N ARG A 145 0.83 -10.85 -9.39
CA ARG A 145 -0.52 -11.27 -9.74
C ARG A 145 -1.25 -11.80 -8.51
N ASP A 146 -2.52 -11.42 -8.36
CA ASP A 146 -3.42 -11.99 -7.38
C ASP A 146 -3.84 -13.43 -7.73
N SER A 147 -4.71 -14.05 -6.94
CA SER A 147 -5.19 -15.42 -7.18
C SER A 147 -6.04 -15.57 -8.45
N ALA A 148 -6.56 -14.46 -9.00
CA ALA A 148 -7.28 -14.44 -10.27
C ALA A 148 -6.35 -14.13 -11.46
N GLY A 149 -5.05 -13.97 -11.22
CA GLY A 149 -4.06 -13.66 -12.24
C GLY A 149 -4.01 -12.17 -12.62
N ASN A 150 -4.72 -11.31 -11.92
CA ASN A 150 -4.75 -9.87 -12.18
C ASN A 150 -3.55 -9.21 -11.53
N THR A 151 -2.95 -8.24 -12.22
CA THR A 151 -1.97 -7.31 -11.65
C THR A 151 -2.67 -6.14 -10.94
N PRO A 152 -1.94 -5.30 -10.16
CA PRO A 152 -2.48 -4.04 -9.66
C PRO A 152 -3.00 -3.13 -10.78
N LEU A 153 -2.36 -3.14 -11.96
CA LEU A 153 -2.81 -2.39 -13.13
C LEU A 153 -4.15 -2.94 -13.65
N ASP A 154 -4.31 -4.26 -13.76
CA ASP A 154 -5.58 -4.89 -14.13
C ASP A 154 -6.68 -4.49 -13.14
N THR A 155 -6.39 -4.53 -11.85
CA THR A 155 -7.36 -4.15 -10.80
C THR A 155 -7.82 -2.70 -10.94
N LEU A 156 -6.89 -1.77 -11.25
CA LEU A 156 -7.23 -0.36 -11.47
C LEU A 156 -8.08 -0.17 -12.74
N LEU A 157 -7.71 -0.85 -13.84
CA LEU A 157 -8.46 -0.77 -15.08
C LEU A 157 -9.88 -1.35 -14.90
N GLN A 158 -10.04 -2.47 -14.18
CA GLN A 158 -11.37 -2.99 -13.81
C GLN A 158 -12.17 -1.95 -13.01
N GLN A 159 -11.55 -1.25 -12.07
CA GLN A 159 -12.21 -0.16 -11.34
C GLN A 159 -12.62 1.01 -12.25
N ILE A 160 -11.82 1.35 -13.25
CA ILE A 160 -12.14 2.39 -14.23
C ILE A 160 -13.33 1.97 -15.09
N SER A 161 -13.36 0.72 -15.57
CA SER A 161 -14.43 0.22 -16.43
C SER A 161 -15.76 0.06 -15.70
N HIS A 162 -15.76 -0.47 -14.46
CA HIS A 162 -16.98 -0.72 -13.70
C HIS A 162 -17.63 0.53 -13.12
N MET A 163 -16.86 1.55 -12.74
CA MET A 163 -17.35 2.73 -12.02
C MET A 163 -16.82 4.07 -12.60
N PRO A 164 -16.96 4.37 -13.89
CA PRO A 164 -16.24 5.46 -14.56
C PRO A 164 -16.57 6.87 -14.01
N ALA A 165 -17.78 7.09 -13.50
CA ALA A 165 -18.23 8.41 -13.03
C ALA A 165 -17.64 8.84 -11.67
N ALA A 166 -17.18 7.90 -10.84
CA ALA A 166 -16.68 8.20 -9.49
C ALA A 166 -15.15 8.35 -9.46
N ASN A 167 -14.67 9.48 -8.92
CA ASN A 167 -13.26 9.74 -8.62
C ASN A 167 -12.29 9.53 -9.80
N MET A 168 -12.71 9.84 -11.04
CA MET A 168 -11.90 9.60 -12.24
C MET A 168 -10.52 10.29 -12.18
N ARG A 169 -10.45 11.49 -11.62
CA ARG A 169 -9.16 12.18 -11.38
C ARG A 169 -8.22 11.33 -10.52
N ALA A 170 -8.70 10.74 -9.43
CA ALA A 170 -7.89 9.90 -8.57
C ALA A 170 -7.49 8.58 -9.27
N LYS A 171 -8.36 8.01 -10.10
CA LYS A 171 -8.04 6.83 -10.92
C LYS A 171 -6.92 7.11 -11.92
N LEU A 172 -6.98 8.26 -12.59
CA LEU A 172 -5.92 8.70 -13.51
C LEU A 172 -4.62 8.99 -12.75
N LEU A 173 -4.67 9.55 -11.54
CA LEU A 173 -3.48 9.70 -10.70
C LEU A 173 -2.88 8.34 -10.31
N CYS A 174 -3.71 7.35 -9.94
CA CYS A 174 -3.23 5.99 -9.68
C CYS A 174 -2.57 5.39 -10.93
N LEU A 175 -3.16 5.61 -12.11
CA LEU A 175 -2.61 5.12 -13.38
C LEU A 175 -1.26 5.78 -13.70
N ASP A 176 -1.16 7.09 -13.51
CA ASP A 176 0.07 7.84 -13.71
C ASP A 176 1.14 7.39 -12.69
N CYS A 177 0.77 7.12 -11.43
CA CYS A 177 1.66 6.50 -10.45
C CYS A 177 2.16 5.14 -10.94
N LEU A 178 1.28 4.24 -11.40
CA LEU A 178 1.70 2.95 -11.94
C LEU A 178 2.65 3.13 -13.12
N PHE A 179 2.40 4.08 -14.02
CA PHE A 179 3.31 4.36 -15.12
C PHE A 179 4.70 4.79 -14.66
N PHE A 180 4.90 5.35 -13.46
CA PHE A 180 6.26 5.66 -12.99
C PHE A 180 7.05 4.44 -12.51
N PHE A 181 6.39 3.34 -12.15
CA PHE A 181 7.07 2.18 -11.53
C PHE A 181 6.94 0.89 -12.36
N VAL A 182 5.92 0.76 -13.20
CA VAL A 182 5.64 -0.43 -14.01
C VAL A 182 6.56 -0.48 -15.25
N PRO A 183 7.19 -1.63 -15.56
CA PRO A 183 7.95 -1.83 -16.80
C PRO A 183 7.05 -1.74 -18.04
N GLN A 184 7.60 -1.34 -19.20
CA GLN A 184 6.78 -1.11 -20.42
C GLN A 184 6.30 -2.41 -21.06
N ASP A 185 7.04 -3.48 -20.84
CA ASP A 185 6.83 -4.84 -21.33
C ASP A 185 5.91 -5.67 -20.42
N LEU A 186 5.22 -5.05 -19.46
CA LEU A 186 4.30 -5.76 -18.59
C LEU A 186 3.17 -6.41 -19.38
N GLU A 187 3.05 -7.72 -19.27
CA GLU A 187 1.87 -8.46 -19.69
C GLU A 187 0.80 -8.45 -18.59
N PHE A 188 -0.36 -7.90 -18.93
CA PHE A 188 -1.52 -7.78 -18.04
C PHE A 188 -2.80 -8.27 -18.76
N ALA A 189 -3.73 -8.82 -17.98
CA ALA A 189 -4.89 -9.56 -18.49
C ALA A 189 -5.88 -8.68 -19.30
N MET A 190 -6.01 -7.41 -18.93
CA MET A 190 -6.97 -6.49 -19.56
C MET A 190 -6.58 -5.97 -20.94
N LYS A 191 -5.39 -6.30 -21.45
CA LYS A 191 -4.90 -5.77 -22.73
C LYS A 191 -5.85 -6.05 -23.89
N GLN A 192 -6.46 -7.24 -23.94
CA GLN A 192 -7.42 -7.57 -24.98
C GLN A 192 -8.72 -6.74 -24.87
N GLN A 193 -9.25 -6.57 -23.66
CA GLN A 193 -10.46 -5.76 -23.42
C GLN A 193 -10.27 -4.29 -23.78
N LEU A 194 -9.04 -3.75 -23.62
CA LEU A 194 -8.67 -2.42 -24.07
C LEU A 194 -8.76 -2.30 -25.60
N LEU A 195 -8.26 -3.30 -26.33
CA LEU A 195 -8.28 -3.32 -27.79
C LEU A 195 -9.70 -3.47 -28.34
N ASP A 196 -10.49 -4.36 -27.76
CA ASP A 196 -11.87 -4.63 -28.19
C ASP A 196 -12.77 -3.40 -28.00
N ASN A 197 -12.55 -2.61 -26.94
CA ASN A 197 -13.36 -1.42 -26.61
C ASN A 197 -12.58 -0.11 -26.79
N ARG A 198 -11.74 -0.01 -27.83
CA ARG A 198 -10.81 1.12 -28.04
C ARG A 198 -11.41 2.50 -27.79
N ARG A 199 -12.53 2.84 -28.44
CA ARG A 199 -13.13 4.19 -28.36
C ARG A 199 -13.53 4.56 -26.94
N GLN A 200 -14.20 3.64 -26.24
CA GLN A 200 -14.61 3.85 -24.85
C GLN A 200 -13.42 4.11 -23.93
N TRP A 201 -12.32 3.37 -24.12
CA TRP A 201 -11.11 3.56 -23.32
C TRP A 201 -10.33 4.81 -23.68
N GLN A 202 -10.34 5.23 -24.95
CA GLN A 202 -9.80 6.53 -25.36
C GLN A 202 -10.57 7.68 -24.70
N ASP A 203 -11.89 7.60 -24.62
CA ASP A 203 -12.73 8.61 -23.96
C ASP A 203 -12.46 8.67 -22.44
N LEU A 204 -12.25 7.52 -21.80
CA LEU A 204 -11.99 7.44 -20.36
C LEU A 204 -10.55 7.86 -20.00
N LEU A 205 -9.54 7.34 -20.69
CA LEU A 205 -8.13 7.49 -20.30
C LEU A 205 -7.43 8.67 -20.99
N GLY A 206 -7.98 9.12 -22.12
CA GLY A 206 -7.31 9.94 -23.11
C GLY A 206 -6.41 9.13 -24.03
N GLU A 207 -6.20 9.64 -25.25
CA GLU A 207 -5.47 8.97 -26.32
C GLU A 207 -4.06 8.54 -25.90
N SER A 208 -3.31 9.44 -25.25
CA SER A 208 -1.91 9.18 -24.91
C SER A 208 -1.74 8.03 -23.91
N ARG A 209 -2.59 7.95 -22.87
CA ARG A 209 -2.54 6.86 -21.89
C ARG A 209 -2.98 5.54 -22.52
N PHE A 210 -4.03 5.58 -23.33
CA PHE A 210 -4.51 4.41 -24.05
C PHE A 210 -3.41 3.84 -24.96
N GLN A 211 -2.82 4.64 -25.84
CA GLN A 211 -1.75 4.21 -26.75
C GLN A 211 -0.54 3.64 -26.00
N CYS A 212 -0.18 4.24 -24.86
CA CYS A 212 0.88 3.73 -24.00
C CYS A 212 0.54 2.35 -23.41
N LEU A 213 -0.70 2.14 -22.94
CA LEU A 213 -1.13 0.85 -22.34
C LEU A 213 -1.15 -0.29 -23.34
N VAL A 214 -1.60 -0.03 -24.57
CA VAL A 214 -1.66 -1.06 -25.61
C VAL A 214 -0.31 -1.29 -26.29
N GLY A 215 0.70 -0.46 -26.01
CA GLY A 215 2.04 -0.56 -26.59
C GLY A 215 2.15 0.02 -28.01
N LEU A 216 1.22 0.89 -28.41
CA LEU A 216 1.24 1.57 -29.71
C LEU A 216 2.10 2.85 -29.69
N ALA A 217 2.34 3.41 -28.51
CA ALA A 217 3.23 4.55 -28.33
C ALA A 217 4.11 4.34 -27.09
N PRO A 218 5.35 4.85 -27.08
CA PRO A 218 6.16 4.89 -25.87
C PRO A 218 5.53 5.82 -24.82
N PRO A 219 5.89 5.69 -23.54
CA PRO A 219 5.48 6.66 -22.54
C PRO A 219 6.02 8.05 -22.88
N SER A 220 5.33 9.08 -22.43
CA SER A 220 5.74 10.47 -22.65
C SER A 220 7.15 10.73 -22.08
N LEU A 221 7.85 11.72 -22.66
CA LEU A 221 9.16 12.15 -22.15
C LEU A 221 9.11 12.50 -20.66
N PHE A 222 8.00 13.06 -20.20
CA PHE A 222 7.76 13.31 -18.78
C PHE A 222 7.78 12.02 -17.95
N VAL A 223 6.98 11.01 -18.33
CA VAL A 223 6.97 9.72 -17.63
C VAL A 223 8.35 9.04 -17.68
N GLY A 224 9.03 9.10 -18.83
CA GLY A 224 10.40 8.60 -18.98
C GLY A 224 11.39 9.29 -18.04
N ALA A 225 11.41 10.62 -18.01
CA ALA A 225 12.26 11.40 -17.12
C ALA A 225 11.94 11.13 -15.64
N MET A 226 10.65 11.07 -15.29
CA MET A 226 10.21 10.79 -13.93
C MET A 226 10.63 9.40 -13.45
N ARG A 227 10.55 8.37 -14.32
CA ARG A 227 11.06 7.03 -14.02
C ARG A 227 12.55 7.05 -13.66
N VAL A 228 13.35 7.82 -14.40
CA VAL A 228 14.79 7.96 -14.12
C VAL A 228 15.00 8.63 -12.78
N LEU A 229 14.34 9.77 -12.54
CA LEU A 229 14.48 10.52 -11.29
C LEU A 229 14.04 9.71 -10.07
N ILE A 230 12.88 9.06 -10.13
CA ILE A 230 12.36 8.25 -9.01
C ILE A 230 13.29 7.08 -8.69
N ARG A 231 13.92 6.46 -9.70
CA ARG A 231 14.92 5.39 -9.49
C ARG A 231 16.20 5.86 -8.80
N THR A 232 16.49 7.16 -8.80
CA THR A 232 17.63 7.71 -8.03
C THR A 232 17.33 7.86 -6.54
N ILE A 233 16.06 7.80 -6.14
CA ILE A 233 15.64 7.95 -4.75
C ILE A 233 15.69 6.58 -4.07
N ALA A 234 16.48 6.49 -2.99
CA ALA A 234 16.45 5.30 -2.16
C ALA A 234 15.09 5.18 -1.42
N PRO A 235 14.51 3.97 -1.28
CA PRO A 235 13.24 3.75 -0.59
C PRO A 235 13.16 4.31 0.84
N GLU A 236 14.31 4.50 1.48
CA GLU A 236 14.44 4.99 2.86
C GLU A 236 14.16 6.51 2.96
N HIS A 237 14.45 7.25 1.89
CA HIS A 237 14.25 8.70 1.78
C HIS A 237 12.94 9.07 1.08
N PHE A 238 12.12 8.08 0.73
CA PHE A 238 10.81 8.31 0.13
C PHE A 238 9.74 8.55 1.22
N PRO A 239 8.78 9.47 1.01
CA PRO A 239 8.60 10.37 -0.13
C PRO A 239 9.35 11.70 -0.01
N GLU A 240 10.02 12.00 1.12
CA GLU A 240 10.57 13.33 1.40
C GLU A 240 11.59 13.80 0.35
N ALA A 241 12.33 12.87 -0.25
CA ALA A 241 13.27 13.16 -1.33
C ALA A 241 12.60 13.64 -2.63
N LEU A 242 11.30 13.37 -2.84
CA LEU A 242 10.56 13.90 -4.00
C LEU A 242 10.50 15.43 -3.99
N ASP A 243 10.44 16.04 -2.81
CA ASP A 243 10.41 17.50 -2.67
C ASP A 243 11.74 18.16 -3.03
N ASN A 244 12.83 17.40 -2.92
CA ASN A 244 14.20 17.84 -3.20
C ASN A 244 14.62 17.58 -4.65
N LEU A 245 13.74 17.00 -5.48
CA LEU A 245 14.04 16.82 -6.90
C LEU A 245 14.25 18.18 -7.58
N PRO A 246 15.26 18.33 -8.47
CA PRO A 246 15.56 19.57 -9.18
C PRO A 246 14.55 19.80 -10.32
N LEU A 247 13.26 19.79 -9.98
CA LEU A 247 12.14 19.98 -10.89
C LEU A 247 11.49 21.34 -10.61
N PRO A 248 11.13 22.10 -11.66
CA PRO A 248 10.25 23.25 -11.51
C PRO A 248 8.98 22.87 -10.74
N HIS A 249 8.45 23.77 -9.91
CA HIS A 249 7.31 23.47 -9.01
C HIS A 249 6.08 22.86 -9.72
N PHE A 250 5.81 23.24 -10.97
CA PHE A 250 4.70 22.69 -11.77
C PHE A 250 4.96 21.27 -12.30
N LEU A 251 6.22 20.82 -12.31
CA LEU A 251 6.62 19.45 -12.64
C LEU A 251 6.89 18.62 -11.38
N LYS A 252 6.75 19.19 -10.17
CA LYS A 252 6.81 18.37 -8.96
C LYS A 252 5.69 17.34 -9.07
N PRO A 253 6.05 16.05 -9.16
CA PRO A 253 5.25 15.05 -9.84
C PRO A 253 4.00 14.64 -9.05
N LEU A 254 3.98 14.94 -7.75
CA LEU A 254 3.11 14.30 -6.78
C LEU A 254 2.83 15.31 -5.66
N ASP A 255 2.07 16.36 -5.97
CA ASP A 255 1.47 17.25 -4.96
C ASP A 255 0.31 16.50 -4.25
N LEU A 256 0.58 15.25 -3.87
CA LEU A 256 -0.17 14.48 -2.88
C LEU A 256 0.27 15.05 -1.54
N LYS A 257 -0.19 16.26 -1.22
CA LYS A 257 0.11 16.85 0.08
C LYS A 257 -0.32 15.85 1.14
N LEU A 258 0.67 15.21 1.77
CA LEU A 258 0.54 14.50 3.03
C LEU A 258 0.29 15.59 4.08
N GLU A 259 -0.89 16.24 4.03
CA GLU A 259 -1.22 17.25 5.01
C GLU A 259 -1.23 16.58 6.39
N SER A 260 -0.27 17.04 7.20
CA SER A 260 0.15 16.52 8.50
C SER A 260 -0.88 16.76 9.59
#